data_AF-A0A6B2DH26-F1
#
_entry.id   AF-A0A6B2DH26-F1
#
_cell.length_a   1.000
_cell.length_b   1.000
_cell.length_c   1.000
_cell.angle_alpha   90.00
_cell.angle_beta   90.00
_cell.angle_gamma   90.00
#
_symmetry.space_group_name_H-M   'P 1'
#
loop_
_entity.id
_entity.type
_entity.pdbx_description
1 polymer ?
#
loop_
_entity_poly.entity_id
_entity_poly.type
_entity_poly.pdbx_seq_one_letter_code
_entity_poly.pdbx_strand_id
1 'polypeptide(L)'
;MTVLDTRALNRATLARQLLLERAALPVRDAVAHLGGLQAQEPQEPFTGLWSRLRAFDPAALSELLTGRRLVRTHLMRRTVHLLTAEDVLAWRTRFDAMLRQRVLGTYRRELA
;
A
#
# COMPACT_ATOMS: atom_id res chain seq x y z
N MET A 1 -30.12 1.55 13.01
CA MET A 1 -28.95 1.42 12.11
C MET A 1 -29.41 1.70 10.70
N THR A 2 -28.85 2.71 10.03
CA THR A 2 -29.16 2.97 8.62
C THR A 2 -28.45 1.93 7.75
N VAL A 3 -29.21 1.16 6.96
CA VAL A 3 -28.65 0.22 5.99
C VAL A 3 -28.15 1.01 4.78
N LEU A 4 -26.87 0.84 4.42
CA LEU A 4 -26.29 1.48 3.24
C LEU A 4 -26.66 0.69 1.98
N ASP A 5 -27.20 1.37 0.97
CA ASP A 5 -27.37 0.78 -0.36
C ASP A 5 -26.02 0.63 -1.09
N THR A 6 -26.02 -0.07 -2.22
CA THR A 6 -24.82 -0.32 -3.04
C THR A 6 -24.15 0.98 -3.49
N ARG A 7 -24.92 2.01 -3.83
CA ARG A 7 -24.39 3.30 -4.30
C ARG A 7 -23.70 4.03 -3.15
N ALA A 8 -24.29 4.03 -1.97
CA ALA A 8 -23.74 4.59 -0.75
C ALA A 8 -22.44 3.88 -0.36
N LEU A 9 -22.41 2.54 -0.39
CA LEU A 9 -21.18 1.75 -0.15
C LEU A 9 -20.08 2.08 -1.17
N ASN A 10 -20.43 2.21 -2.45
CA ASN A 10 -19.49 2.58 -3.50
C ASN A 10 -18.92 3.99 -3.26
N ARG A 11 -19.75 5.00 -2.98
CA ARG A 11 -19.30 6.36 -2.69
C ARG A 11 -18.44 6.42 -1.43
N ALA A 12 -18.84 5.73 -0.36
CA ALA A 12 -18.06 5.63 0.86
C ALA A 12 -16.69 4.96 0.64
N THR A 13 -16.61 3.99 -0.29
CA THR A 13 -15.34 3.35 -0.66
C THR A 13 -14.46 4.31 -1.44
N LEU A 14 -15.00 5.00 -2.46
CA LEU A 14 -14.22 5.97 -3.24
C LEU A 14 -13.77 7.18 -2.40
N ALA A 15 -14.57 7.61 -1.44
CA ALA A 15 -14.20 8.65 -0.48
C ALA A 15 -12.99 8.22 0.35
N ARG A 16 -13.02 7.02 0.96
CA ARG A 16 -11.89 6.44 1.71
C ARG A 16 -10.68 6.12 0.83
N GLN A 17 -10.86 5.97 -0.47
CA GLN A 17 -9.76 5.79 -1.42
C GLN A 17 -9.20 7.11 -1.96
N LEU A 18 -9.73 8.26 -1.51
CA LEU A 18 -9.32 9.59 -1.96
C LEU A 18 -9.54 9.79 -3.47
N LEU A 19 -10.62 9.20 -4.00
CA LEU A 19 -10.95 9.19 -5.44
C LEU A 19 -12.18 10.02 -5.80
N LEU A 20 -12.96 10.50 -4.82
CA LEU A 20 -14.04 11.46 -5.09
C LEU A 20 -13.52 12.89 -5.18
N GLU A 21 -12.49 13.19 -4.39
CA GLU A 21 -11.79 14.46 -4.40
C GLU A 21 -10.33 14.21 -4.08
N ARG A 22 -9.45 15.04 -4.65
CA ARG A 22 -8.05 15.01 -4.30
C ARG A 22 -7.87 15.54 -2.87
N ALA A 23 -7.18 14.78 -2.04
CA ALA A 23 -6.95 15.13 -0.64
C ALA A 23 -5.75 16.07 -0.46
N ALA A 24 -5.81 16.91 0.57
CA ALA A 24 -4.68 17.71 1.04
C ALA A 24 -3.99 16.96 2.19
N LEU A 25 -3.38 15.82 1.87
CA LEU A 25 -2.67 14.96 2.83
C LEU A 25 -1.20 14.82 2.45
N PRO A 26 -0.28 14.73 3.43
CA PRO A 26 1.09 14.31 3.18
C PRO A 26 1.14 12.91 2.55
N VAL A 27 2.14 12.67 1.70
CA VAL A 27 2.30 11.40 0.97
C VAL A 27 2.31 10.19 1.91
N ARG A 28 3.07 10.28 3.02
CA ARG A 28 3.16 9.18 4.01
C ARG A 28 1.79 8.86 4.61
N ASP A 29 1.02 9.87 4.96
CA ASP A 29 -0.28 9.70 5.63
C ASP A 29 -1.32 9.14 4.65
N ALA A 30 -1.25 9.55 3.38
CA ALA A 30 -2.07 8.95 2.33
C ALA A 30 -1.75 7.46 2.12
N VAL A 31 -0.47 7.07 2.11
CA VAL A 31 -0.06 5.66 2.01
C VAL A 31 -0.59 4.85 3.20
N ALA A 32 -0.47 5.37 4.43
CA ALA A 32 -1.01 4.73 5.63
C ALA A 32 -2.55 4.59 5.56
N HIS A 33 -3.24 5.68 5.19
CA HIS A 33 -4.70 5.71 5.08
C HIS A 33 -5.24 4.67 4.08
N LEU A 34 -4.56 4.52 2.94
CA LEU A 34 -4.94 3.56 1.89
C LEU A 34 -4.60 2.11 2.26
N GLY A 35 -3.83 1.90 3.33
CA GLY A 35 -3.31 0.60 3.71
C GLY A 35 -2.24 0.08 2.74
N GLY A 36 -1.45 1.00 2.21
CA GLY A 36 -0.44 0.75 1.18
C GLY A 36 -0.97 0.83 -0.25
N LEU A 37 -0.04 0.92 -1.20
CA LEU A 37 -0.33 0.89 -2.63
C LEU A 37 0.42 -0.26 -3.30
N GLN A 38 -0.13 -0.84 -4.36
CA GLN A 38 0.61 -1.75 -5.23
C GLN A 38 1.82 -1.01 -5.81
N ALA A 39 2.97 -1.69 -5.82
CA ALA A 39 4.25 -1.15 -6.22
C ALA A 39 5.10 -2.23 -6.92
N GLN A 40 4.44 -3.11 -7.67
CA GLN A 40 5.11 -4.14 -8.46
C GLN A 40 5.96 -3.46 -9.52
N GLU A 41 5.34 -2.55 -10.26
CA GLU A 41 6.05 -1.59 -11.08
C GLU A 41 6.42 -0.36 -10.24
N PRO A 42 7.70 0.08 -10.23
CA PRO A 42 8.15 1.20 -9.41
C PRO A 42 7.38 2.51 -9.60
N GLN A 43 6.78 2.72 -10.79
CA GLN A 43 6.04 3.94 -11.12
C GLN A 43 4.58 3.93 -10.64
N GLU A 44 3.98 2.77 -10.37
CA GLU A 44 2.56 2.65 -9.99
C GLU A 44 2.17 3.53 -8.80
N PRO A 45 2.96 3.58 -7.69
CA PRO A 45 2.61 4.43 -6.55
C PRO A 45 2.62 5.92 -6.88
N PHE A 46 3.48 6.37 -7.80
CA PHE A 46 3.53 7.78 -8.21
C PHE A 46 2.22 8.18 -8.89
N THR A 47 1.76 7.41 -9.88
CA THR A 47 0.47 7.66 -10.54
C THR A 47 -0.71 7.50 -9.58
N GLY A 48 -0.64 6.51 -8.69
CA GLY A 48 -1.65 6.27 -7.67
C GLY A 48 -1.80 7.43 -6.68
N LEU A 49 -0.70 8.02 -6.23
CA LEU A 49 -0.70 9.16 -5.31
C LEU A 49 -1.00 10.48 -6.04
N TRP A 50 -0.47 10.66 -7.26
CA TRP A 50 -0.78 11.81 -8.10
C TRP A 50 -2.30 11.93 -8.30
N SER A 51 -3.00 10.84 -8.63
CA SER A 51 -4.45 10.89 -8.85
C SER A 51 -5.27 11.23 -7.59
N ARG A 52 -4.71 11.02 -6.39
CA ARG A 52 -5.40 11.14 -5.09
C ARG A 52 -5.06 12.39 -4.30
N LEU A 53 -3.95 13.07 -4.57
CA LEU A 53 -3.46 14.19 -3.77
C LEU A 53 -3.44 15.50 -4.56
N ARG A 54 -3.80 16.62 -3.92
CA ARG A 54 -3.86 17.94 -4.58
C ARG A 54 -2.48 18.43 -5.00
N ALA A 55 -1.51 18.40 -4.08
CA ALA A 55 -0.15 18.87 -4.26
C ALA A 55 0.85 17.71 -4.19
N PHE A 56 0.65 16.68 -5.02
CA PHE A 56 1.58 15.55 -5.08
C PHE A 56 2.91 15.99 -5.68
N ASP A 57 3.99 15.82 -4.92
CA ASP A 57 5.36 15.97 -5.38
C ASP A 57 6.05 14.59 -5.45
N PRO A 58 6.49 14.13 -6.63
CA PRO A 58 7.28 12.91 -6.79
C PRO A 58 8.58 12.90 -5.97
N ALA A 59 9.22 14.06 -5.74
CA ALA A 59 10.45 14.13 -4.96
C ALA A 59 10.20 13.76 -3.50
N ALA A 60 9.11 14.27 -2.89
CA ALA A 60 8.71 13.90 -1.54
C ALA A 60 8.48 12.38 -1.36
N LEU A 61 7.89 11.69 -2.35
CA LEU A 61 7.77 10.23 -2.30
C LEU A 61 9.15 9.54 -2.36
N SER A 62 10.04 10.06 -3.20
CA SER A 62 11.38 9.52 -3.39
C SER A 62 12.23 9.68 -2.13
N GLU A 63 12.16 10.84 -1.46
CA GLU A 63 12.80 11.11 -0.18
C GLU A 63 12.30 10.19 0.94
N LEU A 64 10.99 9.92 0.99
CA LEU A 64 10.44 8.99 1.98
C LEU A 64 10.92 7.55 1.77
N LEU A 65 11.12 7.14 0.51
CA LEU A 65 11.68 5.83 0.16
C LEU A 65 13.17 5.74 0.54
N THR A 66 13.99 6.72 0.14
CA THR A 66 15.42 6.73 0.45
C THR A 66 15.69 6.93 1.94
N GLY A 67 14.85 7.71 2.62
CA GLY A 67 14.83 7.89 4.07
C GLY A 67 14.19 6.73 4.86
N ARG A 68 13.79 5.64 4.19
CA ARG A 68 13.20 4.42 4.80
C ARG A 68 11.95 4.66 5.64
N ARG A 69 11.21 5.76 5.38
CA ARG A 69 9.91 6.03 6.00
C ARG A 69 8.77 5.35 5.27
N LEU A 70 8.96 5.12 3.97
CA LEU A 70 8.14 4.22 3.17
C LEU A 70 9.00 3.06 2.68
N VAL A 71 8.41 1.87 2.61
CA VAL A 71 9.10 0.62 2.28
C VAL A 71 8.35 -0.08 1.16
N ARG A 72 9.10 -0.53 0.14
CA ARG A 72 8.60 -1.45 -0.89
C ARG A 72 8.95 -2.88 -0.48
N THR A 73 7.93 -3.71 -0.27
CA THR A 73 8.14 -5.11 0.14
C THR A 73 7.00 -6.01 -0.31
N HIS A 74 7.23 -7.32 -0.33
CA HIS A 74 6.18 -8.30 -0.57
C HIS A 74 5.25 -8.36 0.64
N LEU A 75 3.95 -8.21 0.39
CA LEU A 75 2.93 -8.31 1.43
C LEU A 75 1.69 -9.03 0.91
N MET A 76 0.52 -8.39 0.91
CA MET A 76 -0.76 -9.01 0.55
C MET A 76 -0.66 -9.76 -0.78
N ARG A 77 -1.21 -10.97 -0.83
CA ARG A 77 -1.27 -11.80 -2.05
C ARG A 77 0.11 -12.06 -2.70
N ARG A 78 1.23 -11.88 -1.97
CA ARG A 78 2.62 -12.03 -2.45
C ARG A 78 3.02 -11.05 -3.56
N THR A 79 2.42 -9.86 -3.57
CA THR A 79 2.78 -8.79 -4.50
C THR A 79 3.54 -7.68 -3.78
N VAL A 80 4.35 -6.91 -4.51
CA VAL A 80 5.10 -5.79 -3.93
C VAL A 80 4.16 -4.63 -3.65
N HIS A 81 4.22 -4.11 -2.44
CA HIS A 81 3.45 -2.95 -2.00
C HIS A 81 4.38 -1.88 -1.42
N LEU A 82 3.99 -0.63 -1.59
CA LEU A 82 4.51 0.53 -0.87
C LEU A 82 3.69 0.72 0.41
N LEU A 83 4.35 0.65 1.57
CA LEU A 83 3.73 0.85 2.88
C LEU A 83 4.56 1.80 3.74
N THR A 84 3.99 2.29 4.83
CA THR A 84 4.81 2.92 5.88
C THR A 84 5.69 1.88 6.57
N ALA A 85 6.84 2.32 7.08
CA ALA A 85 7.72 1.42 7.84
C ALA A 85 6.99 0.81 9.06
N GLU A 86 6.13 1.61 9.71
CA GLU A 86 5.34 1.19 10.85
C GLU A 86 4.30 0.12 10.47
N ASP A 87 3.61 0.27 9.34
CA ASP A 87 2.65 -0.73 8.85
C ASP A 87 3.34 -2.04 8.43
N VAL A 88 4.53 -1.96 7.83
CA VAL A 88 5.31 -3.17 7.52
C VAL A 88 5.58 -3.96 8.79
N LEU A 89 6.05 -3.31 9.86
CA LEU A 89 6.33 -3.99 11.12
C LEU A 89 5.06 -4.55 11.76
N ALA A 90 3.96 -3.79 11.74
CA ALA A 90 2.69 -4.23 12.29
C ALA A 90 2.09 -5.43 11.51
N TRP A 91 2.28 -5.49 10.20
CA TRP A 91 1.55 -6.43 9.34
C TRP A 91 2.38 -7.64 8.91
N ARG A 92 3.72 -7.55 8.87
CA ARG A 92 4.59 -8.57 8.30
C ARG A 92 4.33 -9.98 8.84
N THR A 93 4.05 -10.12 10.13
CA THR A 93 3.79 -11.42 10.78
C THR A 93 2.52 -12.10 10.28
N ARG A 94 1.47 -11.32 9.98
CA ARG A 94 0.17 -11.82 9.48
C ARG A 94 0.30 -12.48 8.11
N PHE A 95 1.32 -12.10 7.32
CA PHE A 95 1.56 -12.62 5.98
C PHE A 95 2.72 -13.62 5.92
N ASP A 96 3.38 -13.93 7.04
CA ASP A 96 4.64 -14.70 7.03
C ASP A 96 4.49 -16.11 6.49
N ALA A 97 3.46 -16.84 6.91
CA ALA A 97 3.20 -18.19 6.42
C ALA A 97 3.05 -18.22 4.89
N MET A 98 2.23 -17.32 4.33
CA MET A 98 2.02 -17.20 2.89
C MET A 98 3.32 -16.87 2.14
N LEU A 99 4.14 -15.96 2.68
CA LEU A 99 5.40 -15.54 2.06
C LEU A 99 6.44 -16.67 2.09
N ARG A 100 6.60 -17.34 3.23
CA ARG A 100 7.57 -18.44 3.40
C ARG A 100 7.20 -19.68 2.61
N GLN A 101 5.92 -20.05 2.55
CA GLN A 101 5.46 -21.23 1.81
C GLN A 101 5.89 -21.22 0.34
N ARG A 102 5.98 -20.04 -0.28
CA ARG A 102 6.48 -19.92 -1.66
C ARG A 102 7.95 -20.33 -1.76
N VAL A 103 8.80 -19.79 -0.87
CA VAL A 103 10.24 -20.08 -0.85
C VAL A 103 10.50 -21.54 -0.51
N LEU A 104 9.87 -22.04 0.57
CA LEU A 104 10.02 -23.44 1.00
C LEU A 104 9.42 -24.44 0.00
N GLY A 105 8.42 -24.04 -0.79
CA GLY A 105 7.89 -24.86 -1.87
C GLY A 105 8.89 -25.01 -3.03
N THR A 106 9.57 -23.92 -3.39
CA THR A 106 10.56 -23.91 -4.48
C THR A 106 11.88 -24.56 -4.06
N TYR A 107 12.41 -24.21 -2.88
CA TYR A 107 13.75 -24.59 -2.43
C TYR A 107 13.75 -25.70 -1.36
N ARG A 108 12.73 -26.55 -1.36
CA ARG A 108 12.56 -27.56 -0.29
C ARG A 108 13.77 -28.48 -0.16
N ARG A 109 14.42 -28.81 -1.28
CA ARG A 109 15.54 -29.75 -1.32
C ARG A 109 16.85 -29.12 -0.85
N GLU A 110 17.04 -27.81 -1.04
CA GLU A 110 18.24 -27.10 -0.61
C GLU A 110 18.17 -26.59 0.84
N LEU A 111 16.96 -26.42 1.40
CA LEU A 111 16.73 -25.85 2.74
C LEU A 111 16.32 -26.89 3.80
N ALA A 112 16.31 -28.19 3.46
CA ALA A 112 16.00 -29.29 4.36
C ALA A 112 17.24 -29.80 5.10
#